data_AF-M4C134-F1
#
_entry.id   AF-M4C134-F1
#
_cell.length_a   1.000
_cell.length_b   1.000
_cell.length_c   1.000
_cell.angle_alpha   90.00
_cell.angle_beta   90.00
_cell.angle_gamma   90.00
#
_symmetry.space_group_name_H-M   'P 1'
#
loop_
_entity.id
_entity.type
_entity.pdbx_description
1 polymer ?
#
loop_
_entity_poly.entity_id
_entity_poly.type
_entity_poly.pdbx_seq_one_letter_code
_entity_poly.pdbx_strand_id
1 'polypeptide(L)'
;MASFRRALPQLAPQSTASIQLFLSHMSESGSSDEQEVRAMVGQVRQLGFLLPTPRLDDEAYALSIPGVGKLVSAIRKTRTWIIRTLKRTKYKEMHEQQLKKAKLACSCFQLEFHLADMEGCGLIRRTKVTSGILVTLADK
;
A
#
# COMPACT_ATOMS: atom_id res chain seq x y z
N MET A 1 -21.53 0.85 -12.88
CA MET A 1 -20.04 0.82 -12.83
C MET A 1 -19.35 1.63 -13.93
N ALA A 2 -19.85 1.67 -15.18
CA ALA A 2 -19.21 2.46 -16.24
C ALA A 2 -19.19 3.98 -15.96
N SER A 3 -20.26 4.52 -15.37
CA SER A 3 -20.37 5.92 -14.91
C SER A 3 -19.35 6.25 -13.82
N PHE A 4 -19.23 5.40 -12.78
CA PHE A 4 -18.24 5.57 -11.72
C PHE A 4 -16.80 5.59 -12.26
N ARG A 5 -16.48 4.69 -13.21
CA ARG A 5 -15.16 4.65 -13.84
C ARG A 5 -14.82 5.93 -14.60
N ARG A 6 -15.81 6.60 -15.20
CA ARG A 6 -15.63 7.89 -15.90
C ARG A 6 -15.49 9.07 -14.92
N ALA A 7 -16.17 9.01 -13.78
CA ALA A 7 -16.08 10.04 -12.74
C ALA A 7 -14.77 9.96 -11.92
N LEU A 8 -14.18 8.77 -11.78
CA LEU A 8 -13.00 8.53 -10.92
C LEU A 8 -11.81 9.47 -11.17
N PRO A 9 -11.38 9.78 -12.41
CA PRO A 9 -10.27 10.70 -12.65
C PRO A 9 -10.54 12.12 -12.16
N GLN A 10 -11.81 12.54 -12.11
CA GLN A 10 -12.21 13.86 -11.63
C GLN A 10 -12.24 13.95 -10.10
N LEU A 11 -12.38 12.80 -9.43
CA LEU A 11 -12.37 12.68 -7.97
C LEU A 11 -10.95 12.49 -7.40
N ALA A 12 -10.01 11.99 -8.20
CA ALA A 12 -8.63 11.73 -7.80
C ALA A 12 -7.82 12.93 -7.24
N PRO A 13 -8.09 14.20 -7.60
CA PRO A 13 -7.38 15.35 -7.01
C PRO A 13 -7.75 15.61 -5.54
N GLN A 14 -8.89 15.10 -5.07
CA GLN A 14 -9.40 15.37 -3.74
C GLN A 14 -9.10 14.20 -2.80
N SER A 15 -8.61 14.50 -1.60
CA SER A 15 -8.36 13.48 -0.56
C SER A 15 -9.66 12.86 -0.02
N THR A 16 -10.79 13.53 -0.22
CA THR A 16 -12.12 13.10 0.23
C THR A 16 -13.17 13.62 -0.75
N ALA A 17 -14.14 12.79 -1.10
CA ALA A 17 -15.24 13.14 -2.01
C ALA A 17 -16.58 13.04 -1.28
N SER A 18 -17.39 14.10 -1.36
CA SER A 18 -18.77 14.10 -0.82
C SER A 18 -19.72 13.34 -1.74
N ILE A 19 -20.82 12.80 -1.20
CA ILE A 19 -21.87 12.16 -1.98
C ILE A 19 -22.42 13.11 -3.07
N GLN A 20 -22.47 14.41 -2.79
CA GLN A 20 -22.90 15.44 -3.73
C GLN A 20 -21.99 15.54 -4.95
N LEU A 21 -20.68 15.39 -4.77
CA LEU A 21 -19.73 15.35 -5.90
C LEU A 21 -19.89 14.09 -6.75
N PHE A 22 -20.23 12.95 -6.13
CA PHE A 22 -20.57 11.75 -6.91
C PHE A 22 -21.84 11.98 -7.74
N LEU A 23 -22.87 12.61 -7.15
CA LEU A 23 -24.12 12.92 -7.84
C LEU A 23 -23.91 13.92 -9.00
N SER A 24 -23.12 14.97 -8.81
CA SER A 24 -22.84 15.95 -9.88
C SER A 24 -22.09 15.33 -11.05
N HIS A 25 -20.99 14.61 -10.80
CA HIS A 25 -20.19 14.04 -11.88
C HIS A 25 -20.84 12.81 -12.55
N MET A 26 -21.67 12.06 -11.81
CA MET A 26 -22.36 10.91 -12.37
C MET A 26 -23.59 11.32 -13.18
N SER A 27 -24.26 12.42 -12.83
CA SER A 27 -25.34 13.01 -13.65
C SER A 27 -24.82 13.65 -14.94
N GLU A 28 -23.64 14.29 -14.90
CA GLU A 28 -22.95 14.80 -16.09
C GLU A 28 -22.53 13.69 -17.08
N SER A 29 -22.34 12.46 -16.59
CA SER A 29 -21.90 11.32 -17.39
C SER A 29 -23.04 10.37 -17.85
N GLY A 30 -24.30 10.73 -17.55
CA GLY A 30 -25.54 10.04 -17.94
C GLY A 30 -26.66 10.27 -16.91
N SER A 31 -27.93 10.14 -17.29
CA SER A 31 -29.08 10.34 -16.38
C SER A 31 -29.23 9.18 -15.36
N SER A 32 -28.25 8.97 -14.49
CA SER A 32 -28.40 8.05 -13.37
C SER A 32 -29.26 8.72 -12.29
N ASP A 33 -30.28 7.99 -11.86
CA ASP A 33 -31.13 8.37 -10.72
C ASP A 33 -30.28 8.49 -9.44
N GLU A 34 -30.61 9.43 -8.55
CA GLU A 34 -29.87 9.64 -7.30
C GLU A 34 -29.80 8.35 -6.48
N GLN A 35 -30.90 7.58 -6.49
CA GLN A 35 -30.99 6.30 -5.81
C GLN A 35 -30.02 5.26 -6.38
N GLU A 36 -29.81 5.28 -7.70
CA GLU A 36 -28.87 4.39 -8.38
C GLU A 36 -27.42 4.74 -8.02
N VAL A 37 -27.09 6.05 -7.97
CA VAL A 37 -25.77 6.52 -7.55
C VAL A 37 -25.48 6.13 -6.10
N ARG A 38 -26.43 6.36 -5.18
CA ARG A 38 -26.28 5.95 -3.77
C ARG A 38 -26.10 4.45 -3.63
N ALA A 39 -26.87 3.64 -4.36
CA ALA A 39 -26.69 2.19 -4.36
C ALA A 39 -25.30 1.78 -4.86
N MET A 40 -24.78 2.43 -5.90
CA MET A 40 -23.45 2.16 -6.44
C MET A 40 -22.34 2.54 -5.45
N VAL A 41 -22.42 3.73 -4.84
CA VAL A 41 -21.49 4.16 -3.79
C VAL A 41 -21.51 3.18 -2.62
N GLY A 42 -22.69 2.72 -2.23
CA GLY A 42 -22.87 1.67 -1.21
C GLY A 42 -22.16 0.36 -1.56
N GLN A 43 -22.28 -0.11 -2.80
CA GLN A 43 -21.57 -1.31 -3.27
C GLN A 43 -20.04 -1.12 -3.27
N VAL A 44 -19.54 0.00 -3.79
CA VAL A 44 -18.09 0.30 -3.83
C VAL A 44 -17.51 0.40 -2.40
N ARG A 45 -18.27 0.96 -1.47
CA ARG A 45 -17.94 0.97 -0.04
C ARG A 45 -17.87 -0.44 0.55
N GLN A 46 -18.86 -1.29 0.28
CA GLN A 46 -18.86 -2.68 0.77
C GLN A 46 -17.67 -3.49 0.21
N LEU A 47 -17.23 -3.19 -1.01
CA LEU A 47 -16.03 -3.76 -1.60
C LEU A 47 -14.72 -3.20 -1.01
N GLY A 48 -14.79 -2.16 -0.16
CA GLY A 48 -13.67 -1.59 0.57
C GLY A 48 -12.84 -0.57 -0.20
N PHE A 49 -13.36 -0.03 -1.30
CA PHE A 49 -12.70 1.02 -2.10
C PHE A 49 -13.07 2.44 -1.65
N LEU A 50 -14.08 2.57 -0.79
CA LEU A 50 -14.49 3.82 -0.17
C LEU A 50 -14.57 3.65 1.35
N LEU A 51 -13.92 4.57 2.07
CA LEU A 51 -13.96 4.65 3.52
C LEU A 51 -14.80 5.86 3.95
N PRO A 52 -15.83 5.69 4.80
CA PRO A 52 -16.55 6.80 5.37
C PRO A 52 -15.60 7.71 6.13
N THR A 53 -15.66 9.01 5.85
CA THR A 53 -14.88 10.03 6.54
C THR A 53 -15.85 10.84 7.40
N PRO A 54 -15.59 11.02 8.70
CA PRO A 54 -16.46 11.79 9.56
C PRO A 54 -16.42 13.26 9.14
N ARG A 55 -17.53 13.75 8.58
CA ARG A 55 -17.82 15.18 8.38
C ARG A 55 -19.20 15.45 8.98
N LEU A 56 -19.35 16.64 9.57
CA LEU A 56 -20.57 17.02 10.29
C LEU A 56 -21.73 17.32 9.33
N ASP A 57 -21.40 17.82 8.13
CA ASP A 57 -22.37 18.44 7.23
C ASP A 57 -22.69 17.59 5.99
N ASP A 58 -21.91 16.54 5.70
CA ASP A 58 -22.06 15.72 4.50
C ASP A 58 -21.56 14.28 4.64
N GLU A 59 -22.19 13.37 3.88
CA GLU A 59 -21.65 12.03 3.66
C GLU A 59 -20.41 12.14 2.76
N ALA A 60 -19.23 11.88 3.31
CA ALA A 60 -17.97 11.94 2.58
C ALA A 60 -17.20 10.63 2.65
N TYR A 61 -16.46 10.35 1.57
CA TYR A 61 -15.71 9.12 1.40
C TYR A 61 -14.28 9.40 0.96
N ALA A 62 -13.33 8.74 1.61
CA ALA A 62 -11.95 8.67 1.15
C ALA A 62 -11.76 7.44 0.25
N LEU A 63 -10.98 7.59 -0.81
CA LEU A 63 -10.59 6.47 -1.65
C LEU A 63 -9.64 5.54 -0.89
N SER A 64 -9.88 4.24 -1.00
CA SER A 64 -9.06 3.22 -0.37
C SER A 64 -8.71 2.09 -1.32
N ILE A 65 -7.61 1.39 -1.01
CA ILE A 65 -7.22 0.16 -1.68
C ILE A 65 -7.52 -0.99 -0.70
N PRO A 66 -8.52 -1.86 -0.99
CA PRO A 66 -8.84 -2.99 -0.16
C PRO A 66 -7.61 -3.84 0.16
N GLY A 67 -7.42 -4.17 1.43
CA GLY A 67 -6.32 -5.04 1.85
C GLY A 67 -4.93 -4.39 1.88
N VAL A 68 -4.76 -3.13 1.50
CA VAL A 68 -3.44 -2.45 1.51
C VAL A 68 -2.78 -2.46 2.89
N GLY A 69 -3.56 -2.39 3.97
CA GLY A 69 -3.03 -2.46 5.34
C GLY A 69 -2.34 -3.80 5.65
N LYS A 70 -2.83 -4.92 5.08
CA LYS A 70 -2.18 -6.24 5.21
C LYS A 70 -0.84 -6.25 4.48
N LEU A 71 -0.79 -5.66 3.29
CA LEU A 71 0.43 -5.52 2.49
C LEU A 71 1.48 -4.65 3.21
N VAL A 72 1.09 -3.48 3.68
CA VAL A 72 1.99 -2.57 4.43
C VAL A 72 2.51 -3.27 5.70
N SER A 73 1.64 -3.98 6.41
CA SER A 73 2.03 -4.75 7.60
C SER A 73 3.00 -5.88 7.27
N ALA A 74 2.78 -6.60 6.17
CA ALA A 74 3.67 -7.65 5.68
C ALA A 74 5.08 -7.12 5.39
N ILE A 75 5.18 -6.03 4.61
CA ILE A 75 6.44 -5.36 4.29
C ILE A 75 7.15 -4.90 5.57
N ARG A 76 6.43 -4.23 6.48
CA ARG A 76 6.99 -3.73 7.75
C ARG A 76 7.50 -4.87 8.63
N LYS A 77 6.77 -5.98 8.74
CA LYS A 77 7.18 -7.16 9.52
C LYS A 77 8.45 -7.78 8.94
N THR A 78 8.51 -7.97 7.62
CA THR A 78 9.70 -8.50 6.95
C THR A 78 10.92 -7.60 7.14
N ARG A 79 10.77 -6.28 6.94
CA ARG A 79 11.82 -5.29 7.18
C ARG A 79 12.36 -5.37 8.61
N THR A 80 11.45 -5.44 9.58
CA THR A 80 11.82 -5.56 11.00
C THR A 80 12.56 -6.88 11.27
N TRP A 81 12.13 -7.97 10.64
CA TRP A 81 12.78 -9.27 10.73
C TRP A 81 14.21 -9.21 10.16
N ILE A 82 14.42 -8.66 8.96
CA ILE A 82 15.76 -8.49 8.35
C ILE A 82 16.67 -7.70 9.29
N ILE A 83 16.21 -6.55 9.79
CA ILE A 83 16.98 -5.71 10.71
C ILE A 83 17.36 -6.48 11.98
N ARG A 84 16.41 -7.22 12.58
CA ARG A 84 16.68 -8.03 13.78
C ARG A 84 17.69 -9.14 13.51
N THR A 85 17.58 -9.79 12.34
CA THR A 85 18.53 -10.83 11.91
C THR A 85 19.93 -10.26 11.78
N LEU A 86 20.10 -9.13 11.10
CA LEU A 86 21.40 -8.46 10.97
C LEU A 86 21.94 -8.05 12.33
N LYS A 87 21.13 -7.40 13.20
CA LYS A 87 21.55 -6.98 14.54
C LYS A 87 22.05 -8.10 15.46
N ARG A 88 21.68 -9.35 15.20
CA ARG A 88 22.14 -10.53 15.97
C ARG A 88 23.50 -11.05 15.52
N THR A 89 24.01 -10.61 14.37
CA THR A 89 25.35 -10.95 13.89
C THR A 89 26.40 -10.02 14.53
N LYS A 90 27.63 -10.52 14.68
CA LYS A 90 28.74 -9.78 15.32
C LYS A 90 29.00 -8.42 14.66
N TYR A 91 28.96 -8.37 13.34
CA TYR A 91 29.29 -7.18 12.54
C TYR A 91 28.06 -6.48 11.95
N LYS A 92 26.84 -6.87 12.38
CA LYS A 92 25.57 -6.37 11.83
C LYS A 92 25.45 -6.55 10.30
N GLU A 93 26.03 -7.62 9.81
CA GLU A 93 26.14 -7.95 8.40
C GLU A 93 25.93 -9.46 8.16
N MET A 94 25.44 -9.81 6.98
CA MET A 94 25.19 -11.19 6.60
C MET A 94 25.24 -11.34 5.08
N HIS A 95 25.71 -12.49 4.59
CA HIS A 95 25.63 -12.77 3.15
C HIS A 95 24.17 -12.86 2.69
N GLU A 96 23.86 -12.29 1.53
CA GLU A 96 22.51 -12.32 0.97
C GLU A 96 21.99 -13.76 0.83
N GLN A 97 22.86 -14.70 0.43
CA GLN A 97 22.52 -16.12 0.33
C GLN A 97 22.11 -16.75 1.66
N GLN A 98 22.65 -16.28 2.79
CA GLN A 98 22.25 -16.76 4.12
C GLN A 98 20.87 -16.21 4.49
N LEU A 99 20.58 -14.95 4.14
CA LEU A 99 19.24 -14.38 4.31
C LEU A 99 18.20 -15.10 3.45
N LYS A 100 18.53 -15.49 2.20
CA LYS A 100 17.62 -16.23 1.30
C LYS A 100 17.20 -17.59 1.84
N LYS A 101 18.02 -18.23 2.67
CA LYS A 101 17.69 -19.51 3.30
C LYS A 101 16.58 -19.37 4.35
N ALA A 102 16.35 -18.17 4.87
CA ALA A 102 15.26 -17.93 5.80
C ALA A 102 13.93 -17.78 5.05
N LYS A 103 12.93 -18.58 5.43
CA LYS A 103 11.57 -18.44 4.89
C LYS A 103 10.93 -17.15 5.40
N LEU A 104 10.52 -16.28 4.48
CA LEU A 104 9.71 -15.10 4.79
C LEU A 104 8.26 -15.55 5.05
N ALA A 105 7.86 -15.60 6.32
CA ALA A 105 6.52 -16.07 6.70
C ALA A 105 5.41 -15.03 6.48
N CYS A 106 5.76 -13.75 6.37
CA CYS A 106 4.80 -12.65 6.50
C CYS A 106 4.56 -11.83 5.23
N SER A 107 5.27 -12.10 4.12
CA SER A 107 5.19 -11.31 2.89
C SER A 107 4.96 -12.18 1.67
N CYS A 108 4.18 -11.68 0.71
CA CYS A 108 3.98 -12.28 -0.60
C CYS A 108 5.14 -11.96 -1.57
N PHE A 109 6.02 -11.03 -1.23
CA PHE A 109 7.18 -10.69 -2.05
C PHE A 109 8.40 -11.54 -1.69
N GLN A 110 9.23 -11.78 -2.70
CA GLN A 110 10.53 -12.43 -2.52
C GLN A 110 11.48 -11.53 -1.72
N LEU A 111 12.53 -12.13 -1.14
CA LEU A 111 13.49 -11.39 -0.31
C LEU A 111 14.20 -10.28 -1.10
N GLU A 112 14.45 -10.51 -2.38
CA GLU A 112 15.10 -9.59 -3.31
C GLU A 112 14.35 -8.26 -3.40
N PHE A 113 13.02 -8.31 -3.43
CA PHE A 113 12.18 -7.10 -3.40
C PHE A 113 12.40 -6.31 -2.11
N HIS A 114 12.39 -7.00 -0.96
CA HIS A 114 12.59 -6.35 0.33
C HIS A 114 13.99 -5.74 0.48
N LEU A 115 15.02 -6.42 -0.02
CA LEU A 115 16.38 -5.90 0.03
C LEU A 115 16.55 -4.69 -0.88
N ALA A 116 15.96 -4.70 -2.08
CA ALA A 116 15.98 -3.55 -2.98
C ALA A 116 15.22 -2.35 -2.38
N ASP A 117 14.02 -2.58 -1.82
CA ASP A 117 13.23 -1.57 -1.12
C ASP A 117 13.98 -0.97 0.07
N MET A 118 14.57 -1.82 0.91
CA MET A 118 15.33 -1.37 2.08
C MET A 118 16.61 -0.62 1.71
N GLU A 119 17.31 -1.02 0.64
CA GLU A 119 18.47 -0.28 0.14
C GLU A 119 18.07 1.07 -0.45
N GLY A 120 17.01 1.13 -1.26
CA GLY A 120 16.48 2.39 -1.81
C GLY A 120 16.01 3.36 -0.72
N CYS A 121 15.55 2.83 0.42
CA CYS A 121 15.19 3.61 1.61
C CYS A 121 16.39 3.93 2.54
N GLY A 122 17.62 3.51 2.21
CA GLY A 122 18.81 3.75 3.02
C GLY A 122 18.82 3.03 4.38
N LEU A 123 18.10 1.91 4.52
CA LEU A 123 18.05 1.13 5.76
C LEU A 123 19.16 0.07 5.85
N ILE A 124 19.63 -0.38 4.68
CA ILE A 124 20.70 -1.35 4.52
C ILE A 124 21.62 -0.89 3.40
N ARG A 125 22.81 -1.49 3.34
CA ARG A 125 23.71 -1.38 2.20
C ARG A 125 24.01 -2.77 1.67
N ARG A 126 24.03 -2.93 0.35
CA ARG A 126 24.49 -4.17 -0.30
C ARG A 126 25.85 -3.93 -0.93
N THR A 127 26.87 -4.60 -0.42
CA THR A 127 28.25 -4.48 -0.91
C THR A 127 28.65 -5.77 -1.60
N LYS A 128 29.16 -5.66 -2.84
CA LYS A 128 29.71 -6.80 -3.56
C LYS A 128 31.10 -7.11 -3.01
N VAL A 129 31.31 -8.35 -2.59
CA VAL A 129 32.55 -8.90 -2.04
C VAL A 129 32.95 -10.14 -2.85
N THR A 130 34.16 -10.66 -2.61
CA THR A 130 34.68 -11.83 -3.33
C THR A 130 33.79 -13.07 -3.17
N SER A 131 33.15 -13.23 -2.02
CA SER A 131 32.24 -14.35 -1.70
C SER A 131 30.76 -14.09 -2.03
N GLY A 132 30.43 -12.98 -2.72
CA GLY A 132 29.06 -12.67 -3.14
C GLY A 132 28.59 -11.27 -2.70
N ILE A 133 27.35 -11.17 -2.25
CA ILE A 133 26.78 -9.90 -1.76
C ILE A 133 26.68 -9.96 -0.24
N LEU A 134 27.21 -8.94 0.42
CA LEU A 134 27.10 -8.72 1.85
C LEU A 134 26.04 -7.65 2.11
N VAL A 135 25.08 -7.98 2.96
CA VAL A 135 24.04 -7.06 3.40
C VAL A 135 24.41 -6.54 4.78
N THR A 136 24.58 -5.22 4.93
CA THR A 136 24.90 -4.55 6.19
C THR A 136 23.79 -3.60 6.57
N LEU A 137 23.63 -3.29 7.86
CA LEU A 137 22.80 -2.14 8.25
C LEU A 137 23.46 -0.85 7.77
N ALA A 138 22.65 0.12 7.32
CA ALA A 138 23.17 1.45 7.05
C ALA A 138 23.53 2.13 8.38
N ASP A 139 24.71 2.72 8.44
CA ASP A 139 25.07 3.63 9.52
C ASP A 139 24.20 4.89 9.38
N LYS A 140 23.56 5.30 10.48
CA LYS A 140 22.81 6.57 10.53
C LYS A 140 23.76 7.75 10.51
#